data_AF-A0A0V0XPA9-F1
#
_entry.id   AF-A0A0V0XPA9-F1
#
_cell.length_a   1.000
_cell.length_b   1.000
_cell.length_c   1.000
_cell.angle_alpha   90.00
_cell.angle_beta   90.00
_cell.angle_gamma   90.00
#
_symmetry.space_group_name_H-M   'P 1'
#
loop_
_entity.id
_entity.type
_entity.pdbx_description
1 polymer ?
#
loop_
_entity_poly.entity_id
_entity_poly.type
_entity_poly.pdbx_seq_one_letter_code
_entity_poly.pdbx_strand_id
1 'polypeptide(L)'
;MTTTPSTAVDFDHILQSVGSFGLYQRLILILLAIPSSLISSWVAFAQIFAAASPPHTCFVPRDFVTINMTDEEWKNWTIPKLEDDYFHKTVKFSKCKQFDTEIIDHSIVINKSSIVDCKYGWNYNHDIYDTTIVTDMNLVCYNDFWPAFSLMAFNIGGLFGNFFIGHIADRYVFFNVRNFFTTP
;
A
#
# COMPACT_ATOMS: atom_id res chain seq x y z
N MET A 1 5.39 -3.64 63.00
CA MET A 1 3.96 -3.61 62.64
C MET A 1 3.81 -4.17 61.23
N THR A 2 3.22 -5.37 61.17
CA THR A 2 2.44 -5.94 60.06
C THR A 2 2.98 -5.82 58.63
N THR A 3 3.80 -6.80 58.25
CA THR A 3 3.94 -7.28 56.88
C THR A 3 2.64 -7.98 56.45
N THR A 4 1.83 -7.32 55.63
CA THR A 4 0.69 -7.98 54.97
C THR A 4 1.22 -8.97 53.93
N PRO A 5 0.82 -10.25 53.98
CA PRO A 5 1.27 -11.25 53.02
C PRO A 5 0.53 -10.99 51.70
N SER A 6 1.25 -10.42 50.73
CA SER A 6 0.77 -10.40 49.34
C SER A 6 0.85 -11.82 48.81
N THR A 7 -0.25 -12.56 48.87
CA THR A 7 -0.43 -13.84 48.14
C THR A 7 -0.62 -13.58 46.65
N ALA A 8 0.26 -12.77 46.06
CA ALA A 8 0.53 -12.85 44.63
C ALA A 8 1.40 -14.08 44.48
N VAL A 9 0.79 -15.19 44.08
CA VAL A 9 1.54 -16.39 43.74
C VAL A 9 2.56 -15.97 42.68
N ASP A 10 3.83 -16.00 43.05
CA ASP A 10 4.91 -15.49 42.23
C ASP A 10 5.02 -16.37 40.97
N PHE A 11 4.51 -15.84 39.86
CA PHE A 11 4.33 -16.57 38.61
C PHE A 11 5.67 -17.12 38.10
N ASP A 12 6.76 -16.40 38.35
CA ASP A 12 8.12 -16.82 38.00
C ASP A 12 8.53 -18.09 38.75
N HIS A 13 8.09 -18.24 40.01
CA HIS A 13 8.34 -19.42 40.84
C HIS A 13 7.52 -20.63 40.38
N ILE A 14 6.29 -20.41 39.88
CA ILE A 14 5.49 -21.45 39.23
C ILE A 14 6.11 -21.85 37.89
N LEU A 15 6.51 -20.89 37.06
CA LEU A 15 7.12 -21.16 35.76
C LEU A 15 8.43 -21.95 35.90
N GLN A 16 9.21 -21.70 36.96
CA GLN A 16 10.36 -22.56 37.31
C GLN A 16 9.94 -23.98 37.71
N SER A 17 8.80 -24.15 38.39
CA SER A 17 8.32 -25.46 38.84
C SER A 17 7.73 -26.34 37.73
N VAL A 18 7.13 -25.74 36.68
CA VAL A 18 6.50 -26.45 35.56
C VAL A 18 7.52 -26.89 34.49
N GLY A 19 8.76 -26.40 34.58
CA GLY A 19 9.87 -26.78 33.70
C GLY A 19 10.06 -25.81 32.52
N SER A 20 11.32 -25.43 32.31
CA SER A 20 11.80 -24.50 31.27
C SER A 20 11.41 -24.96 29.86
N PHE A 21 10.72 -24.09 29.10
CA PHE A 21 10.69 -23.98 27.62
C PHE A 21 11.19 -25.21 26.83
N GLY A 22 10.49 -26.34 27.01
CA GLY A 22 10.91 -27.64 26.50
C GLY A 22 10.86 -27.74 24.97
N LEU A 23 11.45 -28.80 24.41
CA LEU A 23 11.44 -29.06 22.96
C LEU A 23 10.03 -29.04 22.37
N TYR A 24 9.05 -29.57 23.10
CA TYR A 24 7.64 -29.59 22.68
C TYR A 24 7.01 -28.19 22.62
N GLN A 25 7.26 -27.34 23.62
CA GLN A 25 6.80 -25.95 23.63
C GLN A 25 7.44 -25.14 22.49
N ARG A 26 8.75 -25.32 22.26
CA ARG A 26 9.46 -24.72 21.13
C ARG A 26 8.91 -25.21 19.79
N LEU A 27 8.66 -26.52 19.66
CA LEU A 27 8.07 -27.10 18.45
C LEU A 27 6.69 -26.53 18.17
N ILE A 28 5.79 -26.47 19.16
CA ILE A 28 4.46 -25.87 18.98
C ILE A 28 4.57 -24.40 18.59
N LEU A 29 5.42 -23.63 19.27
CA LEU A 29 5.64 -22.23 18.93
C LEU A 29 6.15 -22.07 17.51
N ILE A 30 7.12 -22.87 17.07
CA ILE A 30 7.63 -22.85 15.70
C ILE A 30 6.52 -23.24 14.70
N LEU A 31 5.78 -24.32 14.99
CA LEU A 31 4.77 -24.88 14.08
C LEU A 31 3.54 -23.97 13.93
N LEU A 32 3.21 -23.16 14.94
CA LEU A 32 2.11 -22.18 14.88
C LEU A 32 2.56 -20.78 14.48
N ALA A 33 3.64 -20.27 15.10
CA ALA A 33 4.07 -18.89 14.92
C ALA A 33 4.67 -18.66 13.52
N ILE A 34 5.42 -19.63 12.97
CA ILE A 34 6.02 -19.45 11.65
C ILE A 34 4.95 -19.35 10.55
N PRO A 35 4.01 -20.31 10.38
CA PRO A 35 2.99 -20.20 9.33
C PRO A 35 2.11 -18.96 9.48
N SER A 36 1.70 -18.62 10.70
CA SER A 36 0.88 -17.43 10.96
C SER A 36 1.60 -16.12 10.63
N SER A 37 2.88 -16.01 11.02
CA SER A 37 3.70 -14.84 10.71
C SER A 37 4.01 -14.71 9.21
N LEU A 38 4.23 -15.82 8.51
CA LEU A 38 4.46 -15.83 7.06
C LEU A 38 3.25 -15.34 6.29
N ILE A 39 2.04 -15.84 6.61
CA ILE A 39 0.80 -15.40 5.95
C ILE A 39 0.58 -13.90 6.20
N SER A 40 0.78 -13.45 7.44
CA SER A 40 0.62 -12.04 7.80
C SER A 40 1.61 -11.14 7.05
N SER A 41 2.88 -11.58 6.98
CA SER A 41 3.93 -10.86 6.26
C SER A 41 3.65 -10.82 4.75
N TRP A 42 3.19 -11.94 4.17
CA TRP A 42 2.85 -12.01 2.75
C TRP A 42 1.83 -10.96 2.36
N VAL A 43 0.71 -10.87 3.10
CA VAL A 43 -0.33 -9.86 2.85
C VAL A 43 0.25 -8.45 3.03
N ALA A 44 1.08 -8.25 4.04
CA ALA A 44 1.69 -6.97 4.32
C ALA A 44 2.69 -6.50 3.26
N PHE A 45 3.36 -7.41 2.55
CA PHE A 45 4.27 -7.05 1.45
C PHE A 45 3.55 -6.97 0.10
N ALA A 46 2.52 -7.80 -0.11
CA ALA A 46 1.72 -7.78 -1.34
C ALA A 46 1.10 -6.40 -1.60
N GLN A 47 0.67 -5.69 -0.56
CA GLN A 47 0.09 -4.34 -0.69
C GLN A 47 1.07 -3.32 -1.29
N ILE A 48 2.39 -3.48 -1.08
CA ILE A 48 3.40 -2.54 -1.60
C ILE A 48 3.46 -2.66 -3.13
N PHE A 49 3.43 -3.90 -3.64
CA PHE A 49 3.40 -4.15 -5.08
C PHE A 49 2.06 -3.77 -5.69
N ALA A 50 0.95 -4.01 -4.98
CA ALA A 50 -0.37 -3.58 -5.43
C ALA A 50 -0.51 -2.06 -5.50
N ALA A 51 0.21 -1.31 -4.66
CA ALA A 51 0.26 0.14 -4.64
C ALA A 51 1.39 0.75 -5.49
N ALA A 52 2.12 -0.06 -6.26
CA ALA A 52 3.18 0.43 -7.12
C ALA A 52 2.61 1.31 -8.24
N SER A 53 3.26 2.45 -8.48
CA SER A 53 2.93 3.36 -9.59
C SER A 53 3.83 3.04 -10.79
N PRO A 54 3.31 2.42 -11.87
CA PRO A 54 4.08 2.23 -13.08
C PRO A 54 4.37 3.57 -13.78
N PRO A 55 5.36 3.59 -14.71
CA PRO A 55 5.57 4.72 -15.59
C PRO A 55 4.29 5.03 -16.38
N HIS A 56 3.89 6.29 -16.40
CA HIS A 56 2.66 6.73 -17.05
C HIS A 56 2.88 8.01 -17.84
N THR A 57 1.98 8.23 -18.81
CA THR A 57 1.92 9.41 -19.67
C THR A 57 0.46 9.85 -19.82
N CYS A 58 0.18 11.13 -20.06
CA CYS A 58 -1.19 11.56 -20.35
C CYS A 58 -1.72 10.83 -21.59
N PHE A 59 -2.96 10.35 -21.52
CA PHE A 59 -3.67 9.84 -22.69
C PHE A 59 -4.33 11.02 -23.41
N VAL A 60 -4.16 11.09 -24.73
CA VAL A 60 -4.87 12.02 -25.60
C VAL A 60 -5.47 11.20 -26.73
N PRO A 61 -6.80 11.24 -26.94
CA PRO A 61 -7.45 10.42 -27.97
C PRO A 61 -6.85 10.75 -29.34
N ARG A 62 -6.69 9.72 -30.19
CA ARG A 62 -6.22 9.89 -31.59
C ARG A 62 -7.27 9.57 -32.62
N ASP A 63 -8.36 8.93 -32.22
CA ASP A 63 -9.37 8.38 -33.13
C ASP A 63 -10.06 9.47 -33.96
N PHE A 64 -9.96 10.73 -33.53
CA PHE A 64 -10.46 11.93 -34.21
C PHE A 64 -9.42 12.59 -35.14
N VAL A 65 -8.25 11.98 -35.33
CA VAL A 65 -7.16 12.55 -36.14
C VAL A 65 -6.83 11.56 -37.24
N THR A 66 -7.09 11.93 -38.50
CA THR A 66 -6.84 11.10 -39.70
C THR A 66 -5.35 11.00 -40.07
N ILE A 67 -4.44 11.19 -39.12
CA ILE A 67 -3.00 11.22 -39.36
C ILE A 67 -2.41 9.91 -38.85
N ASN A 68 -1.85 9.13 -39.77
CA ASN A 68 -1.11 7.92 -39.46
C ASN A 68 0.26 8.28 -38.86
N MET A 69 0.29 8.63 -37.57
CA MET A 69 1.51 8.98 -36.83
C MET A 69 1.88 7.87 -35.84
N THR A 70 3.17 7.76 -35.55
CA THR A 70 3.66 6.85 -34.52
C THR A 70 3.33 7.36 -33.11
N ASP A 71 3.34 6.46 -32.13
CA ASP A 71 3.06 6.79 -30.72
C ASP A 71 4.04 7.82 -30.14
N GLU A 72 5.30 7.74 -30.55
CA GLU A 72 6.36 8.64 -30.08
C GLU A 72 6.19 10.05 -30.63
N GLU A 73 5.86 10.16 -31.92
CA GLU A 73 5.58 11.45 -32.54
C GLU A 73 4.35 12.09 -31.90
N TRP A 74 3.27 11.34 -31.68
CA TRP A 74 2.07 11.85 -31.04
C TRP A 74 2.34 12.40 -29.63
N LYS A 75 3.11 11.66 -28.82
CA LYS A 75 3.55 12.12 -27.50
C LYS A 75 4.36 13.42 -27.60
N ASN A 76 5.20 13.56 -28.61
CA ASN A 76 5.99 14.77 -28.84
C ASN A 76 5.14 16.01 -29.20
N TRP A 77 3.98 15.82 -29.82
CA TRP A 77 3.06 16.90 -30.15
C TRP A 77 2.14 17.30 -28.99
N THR A 78 1.78 16.35 -28.14
CA THR A 78 0.75 16.51 -27.10
C THR A 78 1.30 16.75 -25.70
N ILE A 79 2.50 16.27 -25.41
CA ILE A 79 3.09 16.33 -24.06
C ILE A 79 4.28 17.29 -24.05
N PRO A 80 4.29 18.31 -23.18
CA PRO A 80 5.42 19.22 -23.04
C PRO A 80 6.63 18.45 -22.49
N LYS A 81 7.79 18.78 -23.04
CA LYS A 81 9.07 18.37 -22.47
C LYS A 81 9.48 19.36 -21.40
N LEU A 82 9.68 18.87 -20.18
CA LEU A 82 10.15 19.68 -19.06
C LEU A 82 11.63 19.35 -18.82
N GLU A 83 12.41 20.36 -18.47
CA GLU A 83 13.73 20.17 -17.93
C GLU A 83 13.58 19.63 -16.49
N ASP A 84 14.10 18.43 -16.23
CA ASP A 84 14.22 17.92 -14.85
C ASP A 84 15.25 18.80 -14.12
N ASP A 85 14.81 19.59 -13.13
CA ASP A 85 15.72 20.39 -12.30
C ASP A 85 16.08 19.63 -10.99
N TYR A 86 17.37 19.27 -10.89
CA TYR A 86 18.27 19.56 -9.75
C TYR A 86 19.63 18.83 -9.91
N PHE A 87 19.71 17.75 -10.70
CA PHE A 87 20.94 16.93 -10.78
C PHE A 87 21.36 16.49 -12.19
N HIS A 88 20.42 16.34 -13.13
CA HIS A 88 20.72 15.90 -14.49
C HIS A 88 19.80 16.64 -15.47
N LYS A 89 20.38 17.54 -16.27
CA LYS A 89 19.68 18.33 -17.30
C LYS A 89 19.23 17.44 -18.47
N THR A 90 18.37 16.47 -18.18
CA THR A 90 17.73 15.64 -19.20
C THR A 90 16.35 16.17 -19.48
N VAL A 91 16.11 16.47 -20.74
CA VAL A 91 14.79 16.87 -21.23
C VAL A 91 13.92 15.61 -21.29
N LYS A 92 12.92 15.50 -20.42
CA LYS A 92 11.98 14.37 -20.39
C LYS A 92 10.54 14.86 -20.61
N PHE A 93 9.69 13.96 -21.08
CA PHE A 93 8.26 14.23 -21.19
C PHE A 93 7.64 14.40 -19.81
N SER A 94 6.74 15.39 -19.67
CA SER A 94 5.93 15.54 -18.46
C SER A 94 5.02 14.32 -18.28
N LYS A 95 4.94 13.81 -17.05
CA LYS A 95 4.05 12.68 -16.71
C LYS A 95 2.63 13.14 -16.38
N CYS A 96 2.48 14.38 -15.93
CA CYS A 96 1.26 14.89 -15.32
C CYS A 96 0.63 16.07 -16.06
N LYS A 97 1.35 16.67 -17.00
CA LYS A 97 0.90 17.81 -17.76
C LYS A 97 0.87 17.50 -19.25
N GLN A 98 -0.06 18.11 -19.94
CA GLN A 98 -0.22 18.05 -21.40
C GLN A 98 -0.46 19.44 -21.96
N PHE A 99 -0.28 19.59 -23.27
CA PHE A 99 -0.76 20.78 -23.97
C PHE A 99 -2.29 20.81 -23.96
N ASP A 100 -2.84 22.01 -23.96
CA ASP A 100 -4.29 22.18 -23.99
C ASP A 100 -4.84 21.66 -25.31
N THR A 101 -5.79 20.74 -25.20
CA THR A 101 -6.35 19.99 -26.33
C THR A 101 -7.86 20.03 -26.28
N GLU A 102 -8.44 20.51 -27.37
CA GLU A 102 -9.89 20.63 -27.55
C GLU A 102 -10.34 19.76 -28.73
N ILE A 103 -11.47 19.10 -28.57
CA ILE A 103 -12.08 18.26 -29.60
C ILE A 103 -13.21 19.08 -30.24
N ILE A 104 -13.04 19.45 -31.51
CA ILE A 104 -13.99 20.26 -32.29
C ILE A 104 -14.31 19.51 -33.58
N ASP A 105 -15.59 19.22 -33.85
CA ASP A 105 -16.05 18.57 -35.09
C ASP A 105 -15.24 17.33 -35.51
N HIS A 106 -14.99 16.41 -34.57
CA HIS A 106 -14.17 15.22 -34.79
C HIS A 106 -12.74 15.52 -35.25
N SER A 107 -12.19 16.66 -34.84
CA SER A 107 -10.79 17.03 -35.01
C SER A 107 -10.21 17.48 -33.68
N ILE A 108 -8.91 17.25 -33.46
CA ILE A 108 -8.22 17.64 -32.24
C ILE A 108 -7.36 18.87 -32.53
N VAL A 109 -7.63 19.94 -31.80
CA VAL A 109 -6.84 21.17 -31.85
C VAL A 109 -5.91 21.19 -30.65
N ILE A 110 -4.61 21.34 -30.91
CA ILE A 110 -3.56 21.36 -29.88
C ILE A 110 -3.04 22.78 -29.73
N ASN A 111 -3.19 23.37 -28.56
CA ASN A 111 -2.63 24.67 -28.22
C ASN A 111 -1.32 24.50 -27.43
N LYS A 112 -0.19 24.70 -28.11
CA LYS A 112 1.15 24.57 -27.52
C LYS A 112 1.52 25.67 -26.52
N SER A 113 0.76 26.76 -26.45
CA SER A 113 1.05 27.88 -25.54
C SER A 113 0.47 27.69 -24.15
N SER A 114 -0.51 26.78 -24.01
CA SER A 114 -1.19 26.51 -22.74
C SER A 114 -0.87 25.08 -22.28
N ILE A 115 -0.49 24.95 -21.01
CA ILE A 115 -0.16 23.67 -20.38
C ILE A 115 -1.19 23.43 -19.27
N VAL A 116 -1.88 22.29 -19.35
CA VAL A 116 -2.97 21.90 -18.45
C VAL A 116 -2.70 20.49 -17.89
N ASP A 117 -3.43 20.11 -16.85
CA ASP A 117 -3.40 18.74 -16.32
C ASP A 117 -4.01 17.75 -17.32
N CYS A 118 -3.66 16.46 -17.21
CA CYS A 118 -4.20 15.42 -18.10
C CYS A 118 -5.74 15.38 -18.03
N LYS A 119 -6.42 15.63 -19.16
CA LYS A 119 -7.90 15.71 -19.27
C LYS A 119 -8.56 14.38 -19.61
N TYR A 120 -7.92 13.57 -20.46
CA TYR A 120 -8.53 12.36 -21.03
C TYR A 120 -8.04 11.07 -20.37
N GLY A 121 -7.36 11.18 -19.23
CA GLY A 121 -6.82 10.04 -18.48
C GLY A 121 -5.33 9.80 -18.75
N TRP A 122 -4.89 8.57 -18.52
CA TRP A 122 -3.47 8.17 -18.54
C TRP A 122 -3.26 6.87 -19.32
N ASN A 123 -2.11 6.79 -19.96
CA ASN A 123 -1.59 5.58 -20.56
C ASN A 123 -0.44 5.04 -19.70
N TYR A 124 -0.62 3.85 -19.16
CA TYR A 124 0.32 3.18 -18.25
C TYR A 124 1.19 2.19 -19.00
N ASN A 125 2.46 2.10 -18.61
CA ASN A 125 3.32 1.03 -19.10
C ASN A 125 3.12 -0.23 -18.25
N HIS A 126 2.65 -1.31 -18.89
CA HIS A 126 2.36 -2.59 -18.29
C HIS A 126 3.49 -3.63 -18.41
N ASP A 127 4.70 -3.22 -18.83
CA ASP A 127 5.86 -4.13 -18.96
C ASP A 127 6.26 -4.85 -17.66
N ILE A 128 6.06 -4.18 -16.51
CA ILE A 128 6.46 -4.68 -15.19
C ILE A 128 5.24 -5.10 -14.36
N TYR A 129 4.12 -4.38 -14.50
CA TYR A 129 2.91 -4.59 -13.73
C TYR A 129 1.69 -4.59 -14.65
N ASP A 130 0.97 -5.71 -14.71
CA ASP A 130 -0.25 -5.82 -15.51
C ASP A 130 -1.35 -4.90 -14.98
N THR A 131 -1.65 -4.96 -13.67
CA THR A 131 -2.65 -4.13 -13.03
C THR A 131 -2.20 -3.79 -11.61
N THR A 132 -2.41 -2.54 -11.21
CA THR A 132 -2.18 -2.08 -9.84
C THR A 132 -3.35 -1.22 -9.39
N ILE A 133 -3.51 -1.01 -8.09
CA ILE A 133 -4.57 -0.13 -7.57
C ILE A 133 -4.41 1.31 -8.10
N VAL A 134 -3.18 1.69 -8.43
CA VAL A 134 -2.84 2.99 -9.00
C VAL A 134 -3.34 3.11 -10.44
N THR A 135 -3.21 2.05 -11.25
CA THR A 135 -3.68 2.07 -12.64
C THR A 135 -5.20 2.00 -12.72
N ASP A 136 -5.83 1.17 -11.89
CA ASP A 136 -7.28 0.93 -11.96
C ASP A 136 -8.08 2.15 -11.50
N MET A 137 -7.57 2.88 -10.50
CA MET A 137 -8.24 4.05 -9.91
C MET A 137 -7.62 5.38 -10.35
N ASN A 138 -6.67 5.35 -11.27
CA ASN A 138 -5.94 6.53 -11.76
C ASN A 138 -5.36 7.43 -10.64
N LEU A 139 -4.64 6.81 -9.70
CA LEU A 139 -4.12 7.48 -8.50
C LEU A 139 -2.72 8.08 -8.73
N VAL A 140 -2.59 8.90 -9.77
CA VAL A 140 -1.32 9.53 -10.16
C VAL A 140 -1.42 11.05 -10.13
N CYS A 141 -0.27 11.71 -10.11
CA CYS A 141 -0.16 13.18 -10.18
C CYS A 141 -0.89 13.86 -9.03
N TYR A 142 -2.07 14.46 -9.27
CA TYR A 142 -2.86 15.09 -8.20
C TYR A 142 -3.33 14.10 -7.13
N ASN A 143 -3.52 12.83 -7.51
CA ASN A 143 -4.05 11.79 -6.65
C ASN A 143 -2.98 10.83 -6.12
N ASP A 144 -1.70 11.17 -6.24
CA ASP A 144 -0.56 10.32 -5.82
C ASP A 144 -0.46 10.11 -4.30
N PHE A 145 -1.13 10.96 -3.53
CA PHE A 145 -1.21 10.85 -2.07
C PHE A 145 -2.09 9.68 -1.59
N TRP A 146 -3.10 9.27 -2.36
CA TRP A 146 -4.09 8.27 -1.92
C TRP A 146 -3.50 6.88 -1.62
N PRO A 147 -2.60 6.32 -2.45
CA PRO A 147 -1.92 5.06 -2.14
C PRO A 147 -1.09 5.14 -0.85
N ALA A 148 -0.35 6.24 -0.65
CA ALA A 148 0.46 6.45 0.54
C ALA A 148 -0.40 6.57 1.80
N PHE A 149 -1.50 7.31 1.72
CA PHE A 149 -2.47 7.43 2.81
C PHE A 149 -3.08 6.07 3.19
N SER A 150 -3.42 5.25 2.20
CA SER A 150 -3.99 3.92 2.44
C SER A 150 -3.01 3.00 3.18
N LEU A 151 -1.72 3.01 2.79
CA LEU A 151 -0.68 2.28 3.49
C LEU A 151 -0.48 2.79 4.93
N MET A 152 -0.51 4.10 5.14
CA MET A 152 -0.42 4.70 6.46
C MET A 152 -1.61 4.28 7.34
N ALA A 153 -2.83 4.36 6.81
CA ALA A 153 -4.05 3.95 7.50
C ALA A 153 -4.02 2.47 7.87
N PHE A 154 -3.53 1.59 6.99
CA PHE A 154 -3.37 0.17 7.28
C PHE A 154 -2.39 -0.09 8.44
N ASN A 155 -1.22 0.57 8.43
CA ASN A 155 -0.22 0.42 9.48
C ASN A 155 -0.72 0.93 10.84
N ILE A 156 -1.40 2.09 10.86
CA ILE A 156 -2.01 2.63 12.07
C ILE A 156 -3.13 1.71 12.56
N GLY A 157 -3.97 1.20 11.65
CA GLY A 157 -5.00 0.22 11.96
C GLY A 157 -4.45 -1.06 12.58
N GLY A 158 -3.29 -1.53 12.11
CA GLY A 158 -2.58 -2.67 12.71
C GLY A 158 -2.12 -2.42 14.15
N LEU A 159 -1.60 -1.22 14.44
CA LEU A 159 -1.19 -0.84 15.80
C LEU A 159 -2.36 -0.86 16.78
N PHE A 160 -3.45 -0.18 16.42
CA PHE A 160 -4.65 -0.17 17.25
C PHE A 160 -5.31 -1.54 17.33
N GLY A 161 -5.37 -2.26 16.21
CA GLY A 161 -5.92 -3.61 16.14
C GLY A 161 -5.22 -4.56 17.11
N ASN A 162 -3.88 -4.57 17.13
CA ASN A 162 -3.11 -5.38 18.08
C ASN A 162 -3.37 -4.98 19.53
N PHE A 163 -3.47 -3.68 19.83
CA PHE A 163 -3.77 -3.20 21.17
C PHE A 163 -5.15 -3.68 21.66
N PHE A 164 -6.20 -3.51 20.85
CA PHE A 164 -7.57 -3.89 21.22
C PHE A 164 -7.76 -5.40 21.26
N ILE A 165 -7.28 -6.14 20.25
CA ILE A 165 -7.39 -7.59 20.21
C ILE A 165 -6.58 -8.22 21.34
N GLY A 166 -5.39 -7.69 21.65
CA GLY A 166 -4.61 -8.11 22.81
C GLY A 166 -5.39 -7.91 24.11
N HIS A 167 -5.95 -6.72 24.33
CA HIS A 167 -6.75 -6.44 25.53
C HIS A 167 -7.97 -7.36 25.66
N ILE A 168 -8.66 -7.62 24.54
CA ILE A 168 -9.82 -8.53 24.50
C ILE A 168 -9.37 -9.97 24.76
N ALA A 169 -8.28 -10.42 24.15
CA ALA A 169 -7.75 -11.77 24.38
C ALA A 169 -7.43 -11.99 25.86
N ASP A 170 -6.73 -11.05 26.50
CA ASP A 170 -6.40 -11.14 27.92
C ASP A 170 -7.65 -11.11 28.82
N ARG A 171 -8.70 -10.38 28.44
CA ARG A 171 -9.94 -10.34 29.22
C ARG A 171 -10.78 -11.61 29.05
N TYR A 172 -11.05 -12.02 27.81
CA TYR A 172 -12.03 -13.07 27.51
C TYR A 172 -11.41 -14.46 27.49
N VAL A 173 -10.20 -14.63 26.96
CA VAL A 173 -9.51 -15.94 26.95
C VAL A 173 -9.09 -16.29 28.37
N PHE A 174 -8.51 -15.36 29.12
CA PHE A 174 -8.15 -15.62 30.53
C PHE A 174 -9.39 -15.88 31.40
N PHE A 175 -10.50 -15.16 31.20
CA PHE A 175 -11.74 -15.39 31.95
C PHE A 175 -12.37 -16.75 31.64
N ASN A 176 -12.45 -17.16 30.36
CA ASN A 176 -12.98 -18.47 29.99
C ASN A 176 -12.07 -19.61 30.44
N VAL A 177 -10.74 -19.46 30.36
CA VAL A 177 -9.79 -20.46 30.88
C VAL A 177 -9.93 -20.57 32.41
N ARG A 178 -10.07 -19.45 33.13
CA ARG A 178 -10.28 -19.48 34.59
C ARG A 178 -11.59 -20.18 34.97
N ASN A 179 -12.67 -19.98 34.22
CA ASN A 179 -13.93 -20.69 34.45
C ASN A 179 -13.84 -22.18 34.11
N PHE A 180 -13.12 -22.56 33.05
CA PHE A 180 -12.94 -23.97 32.67
C PHE A 180 -12.14 -24.77 33.71
N PHE A 181 -11.17 -24.17 34.39
CA PHE A 181 -10.43 -24.80 35.49
C PHE A 181 -11.15 -24.74 36.86
N THR A 182 -12.29 -24.04 36.97
CA THR A 182 -13.06 -23.90 38.23
C THR A 182 -14.44 -24.54 38.19
N THR A 183 -14.89 -25.03 37.04
CA THR A 183 -16.02 -25.96 36.94
C THR A 183 -15.56 -27.38 37.28
N PRO A 184 -16.20 -28.08 38.24
CA PRO A 184 -15.82 -29.42 38.68
C PRO A 184 -16.02 -30.50 37.60
#